data_AF-A0A7S3MCK5-F1
#
_entry.id   AF-A0A7S3MCK5-F1
#
_cell.length_a   1.000
_cell.length_b   1.000
_cell.length_c   1.000
_cell.angle_alpha   90.00
_cell.angle_beta   90.00
_cell.angle_gamma   90.00
#
_symmetry.space_group_name_H-M   'P 1'
#
loop_
_entity.id
_entity.type
_entity.pdbx_description
1 polymer ?
#
loop_
_entity_poly.entity_id
_entity_poly.type
_entity_poly.pdbx_seq_one_letter_code
_entity_poly.pdbx_strand_id
1 'polypeptide(L)'
;CAWRRFHREPYDCKVARAALIDGGSCIYLEDQMTEVAGYKIYGSPWQPEFCDWAFNLALGEECAEAWKKIPQDVDILMTHGPAHGKGDLCSHGGRAGCPDLLQAVRERAVPVALCGHIHEGFGVEREGPTTFINASTCTLQYQPNNPPIVFDLPPAEQLAAFRATATAAAAPS
;
A
#
# COMPACT_ATOMS: atom_id res chain seq x y z
N CYS A 1 22.70 0.83 17.50
CA CYS A 1 21.86 -0.17 16.81
C CYS A 1 20.41 0.07 17.22
N ALA A 2 19.59 0.62 16.32
CA ALA A 2 18.24 1.09 16.60
C ALA A 2 17.25 -0.01 17.05
N TRP A 3 17.48 -1.28 16.70
CA TRP A 3 16.60 -2.40 17.04
C TRP A 3 16.34 -2.54 18.56
N ARG A 4 17.31 -2.19 19.42
CA ARG A 4 17.19 -2.28 20.89
C ARG A 4 16.09 -1.38 21.47
N ARG A 5 15.65 -0.38 20.71
CA ARG A 5 14.54 0.50 21.10
C ARG A 5 13.19 -0.23 21.02
N PHE A 6 13.06 -1.21 20.13
CA PHE A 6 11.78 -1.84 19.79
C PHE A 6 11.75 -3.36 20.06
N HIS A 7 12.91 -4.00 20.19
CA HIS A 7 13.01 -5.45 20.42
C HIS A 7 13.92 -5.75 21.62
N ARG A 8 13.54 -6.80 22.36
CA ARG A 8 14.30 -7.30 23.52
C ARG A 8 15.59 -8.02 23.12
N GLU A 9 15.60 -8.61 21.92
CA GLU A 9 16.72 -9.37 21.35
C GLU A 9 16.83 -9.07 19.84
N PRO A 10 18.01 -9.25 19.23
CA PRO A 10 18.16 -9.07 17.80
C PRO A 10 17.44 -10.20 17.08
N TYR A 11 16.64 -9.87 16.07
CA TYR A 11 15.96 -10.83 15.22
C TYR A 11 16.82 -11.20 14.01
N ASP A 12 16.70 -12.44 13.54
CA ASP A 12 17.31 -12.87 12.28
C ASP A 12 16.31 -12.67 11.13
N CYS A 13 16.55 -11.65 10.30
CA CYS A 13 15.71 -11.35 9.14
C CYS A 13 15.60 -12.51 8.16
N LYS A 14 16.63 -13.37 8.04
CA LYS A 14 16.60 -14.53 7.14
C LYS A 14 15.62 -15.58 7.63
N VAL A 15 15.64 -15.85 8.94
CA VAL A 15 14.70 -16.80 9.57
C VAL A 15 13.27 -16.29 9.47
N ALA A 16 13.04 -15.00 9.77
CA ALA A 16 11.71 -14.41 9.66
C ALA A 16 11.17 -14.47 8.23
N ARG A 17 12.02 -14.14 7.23
CA ARG A 17 11.66 -14.22 5.81
C ARG A 17 11.36 -15.67 5.38
N ALA A 18 12.22 -16.61 5.75
CA ALA A 18 12.04 -18.03 5.46
C ALA A 18 10.71 -18.56 6.03
N ALA A 19 10.39 -18.21 7.28
CA ALA A 19 9.14 -18.64 7.93
C ALA A 19 7.88 -18.14 7.19
N LEU A 20 7.94 -17.00 6.52
CA LEU A 20 6.83 -16.43 5.75
C LEU A 20 6.72 -17.00 4.33
N ILE A 21 7.86 -17.30 3.69
CA ILE A 21 7.91 -17.55 2.23
C ILE A 21 8.12 -19.02 1.91
N ASP A 22 8.93 -19.74 2.69
CA ASP A 22 9.33 -21.11 2.36
C ASP A 22 8.17 -22.11 2.56
N GLY A 23 7.16 -21.73 3.34
CA GLY A 23 5.94 -22.52 3.55
C GLY A 23 4.95 -22.50 2.38
N GLY A 24 5.14 -21.63 1.38
CA GLY A 24 4.26 -21.51 0.20
C GLY A 24 2.84 -20.95 0.49
N SER A 25 2.55 -20.56 1.72
CA SER A 25 1.23 -20.05 2.15
C SER A 25 0.98 -18.58 1.76
N CYS A 26 2.02 -17.85 1.34
CA CYS A 26 1.93 -16.44 1.00
C CYS A 26 2.72 -16.14 -0.27
N ILE A 27 2.18 -15.24 -1.11
CA ILE A 27 2.93 -14.61 -2.18
C ILE A 27 3.54 -13.33 -1.59
N TYR A 28 4.86 -13.28 -1.48
CA TYR A 28 5.58 -12.09 -1.05
C TYR A 28 5.78 -11.14 -2.23
N LEU A 29 5.45 -9.86 -2.03
CA LEU A 29 5.63 -8.80 -3.02
C LEU A 29 6.53 -7.70 -2.45
N GLU A 30 7.62 -7.41 -3.16
CA GLU A 30 8.53 -6.28 -2.91
C GLU A 30 8.87 -5.65 -4.26
N ASP A 31 8.22 -4.53 -4.58
CA ASP A 31 8.25 -3.91 -5.91
C ASP A 31 7.90 -4.90 -7.03
N GLN A 32 6.90 -5.73 -6.78
CA GLN A 32 6.49 -6.83 -7.67
C GLN A 32 4.98 -6.85 -7.88
N MET A 33 4.58 -7.33 -9.05
CA MET A 33 3.19 -7.59 -9.40
C MET A 33 2.92 -9.09 -9.44
N THR A 34 1.71 -9.47 -9.03
CA THR A 34 1.16 -10.80 -9.22
C THR A 34 -0.26 -10.71 -9.76
N GLU A 35 -0.78 -11.84 -10.23
CA GLU A 35 -2.16 -11.96 -10.66
C GLU A 35 -2.86 -13.04 -9.83
N VAL A 36 -3.98 -12.68 -9.21
CA VAL A 36 -4.79 -13.58 -8.40
C VAL A 36 -6.24 -13.45 -8.84
N ALA A 37 -6.84 -14.55 -9.29
CA ALA A 37 -8.22 -14.57 -9.81
C ALA A 37 -8.48 -13.51 -10.91
N GLY A 38 -7.47 -13.21 -11.74
CA GLY A 38 -7.54 -12.22 -12.82
C GLY A 38 -7.23 -10.78 -12.40
N TYR A 39 -7.13 -10.49 -11.09
CA TYR A 39 -6.79 -9.16 -10.59
C TYR A 39 -5.28 -8.95 -10.51
N LYS A 40 -4.80 -7.80 -11.02
CA LYS A 40 -3.38 -7.43 -10.96
C LYS A 40 -3.08 -6.69 -9.67
N ILE A 41 -2.24 -7.30 -8.82
CA ILE A 41 -1.90 -6.80 -7.50
C ILE A 41 -0.43 -6.43 -7.48
N TYR A 42 -0.12 -5.15 -7.24
CA TYR A 42 1.26 -4.69 -7.07
C TYR A 42 1.53 -4.37 -5.61
N GLY A 43 2.64 -4.90 -5.07
CA GLY A 43 3.04 -4.70 -3.68
C GLY A 43 4.38 -4.00 -3.56
N SER A 44 4.46 -3.00 -2.70
CA SER A 44 5.71 -2.30 -2.37
C SER A 44 5.78 -1.93 -0.88
N PRO A 45 6.89 -2.18 -0.19
CA PRO A 45 7.00 -1.96 1.25
C PRO A 45 7.39 -0.54 1.62
N TRP A 46 7.81 0.28 0.65
CA TRP A 46 8.39 1.60 0.92
C TRP A 46 7.40 2.54 1.61
N GLN A 47 7.93 3.47 2.40
CA GLN A 47 7.17 4.51 3.07
C GLN A 47 8.05 5.75 3.30
N PRO A 48 7.46 6.95 3.46
CA PRO A 48 8.17 8.09 3.97
C PRO A 48 8.88 7.77 5.28
N GLU A 49 10.07 8.34 5.47
CA GLU A 49 10.90 8.07 6.64
C GLU A 49 10.12 8.19 7.96
N PHE A 50 10.06 7.07 8.68
CA PHE A 50 9.53 6.98 10.03
C PHE A 50 10.47 6.18 10.92
N CYS A 51 11.03 6.83 11.94
CA CYS A 51 12.08 6.25 12.78
C CYS A 51 13.27 5.72 11.95
N ASP A 52 14.10 4.87 12.54
CA ASP A 52 15.19 4.15 11.85
C ASP A 52 14.74 2.70 11.56
N TRP A 53 13.62 2.58 10.84
CA TRP A 53 12.98 1.30 10.47
C TRP A 53 13.31 0.90 9.03
N ALA A 54 12.99 -0.34 8.68
CA ALA A 54 13.19 -0.83 7.32
C ALA A 54 12.26 -0.13 6.32
N PHE A 55 12.70 -0.06 5.06
CA PHE A 55 11.93 0.46 3.92
C PHE A 55 11.53 1.94 4.01
N ASN A 56 12.34 2.75 4.69
CA ASN A 56 12.21 4.19 4.69
C ASN A 56 12.83 4.81 3.43
N LEU A 57 12.11 5.75 2.82
CA LEU A 57 12.59 6.64 1.76
C LEU A 57 12.47 8.09 2.22
N ALA A 58 13.38 8.94 1.75
CA ALA A 58 13.21 10.37 1.91
C ALA A 58 11.96 10.85 1.14
N LEU A 59 11.21 11.79 1.72
CA LEU A 59 10.11 12.44 1.01
C LEU A 59 10.62 13.20 -0.23
N GLY A 60 9.78 13.26 -1.28
CA GLY A 60 10.14 13.89 -2.55
C GLY A 60 10.73 12.87 -3.53
N GLU A 61 11.92 13.16 -4.05
CA GLU A 61 12.49 12.45 -5.21
C GLU A 61 12.59 10.93 -5.03
N GLU A 62 13.06 10.44 -3.87
CA GLU A 62 13.17 9.00 -3.63
C GLU A 62 11.81 8.29 -3.64
N CYS A 63 10.80 8.89 -2.99
CA CYS A 63 9.43 8.42 -3.04
C CYS A 63 8.91 8.43 -4.48
N ALA A 64 9.08 9.54 -5.21
CA ALA A 64 8.64 9.66 -6.60
C ALA A 64 9.26 8.59 -7.50
N GLU A 65 10.56 8.31 -7.37
CA GLU A 65 11.23 7.25 -8.13
C GLU A 65 10.71 5.85 -7.77
N ALA A 66 10.41 5.58 -6.50
CA ALA A 66 9.81 4.32 -6.10
C ALA A 66 8.42 4.13 -6.74
N TRP A 67 7.58 5.17 -6.72
CA TRP A 67 6.20 5.09 -7.22
C TRP A 67 6.08 5.09 -8.73
N LYS A 68 7.10 5.55 -9.47
CA LYS A 68 7.17 5.36 -10.93
C LYS A 68 7.14 3.89 -11.36
N LYS A 69 7.62 2.98 -10.51
CA LYS A 69 7.65 1.53 -10.79
C LYS A 69 6.26 0.88 -10.76
N ILE A 70 5.25 1.54 -10.19
CA ILE A 70 3.88 1.02 -10.15
C ILE A 70 3.37 0.85 -11.59
N PRO A 71 2.97 -0.37 -12.00
CA PRO A 71 2.43 -0.62 -13.34
C PRO A 71 1.16 0.19 -13.61
N GLN A 72 0.96 0.57 -14.87
CA GLN A 72 -0.20 1.38 -15.27
C GLN A 72 -1.54 0.63 -15.12
N ASP A 73 -1.49 -0.70 -15.25
CA ASP A 73 -2.65 -1.61 -15.26
C ASP A 73 -2.83 -2.34 -13.93
N VAL A 74 -2.35 -1.76 -12.82
CA VAL A 74 -2.60 -2.29 -11.48
C VAL A 74 -4.09 -2.13 -11.13
N ASP A 75 -4.71 -3.20 -10.60
CA ASP A 75 -6.08 -3.17 -10.06
C ASP A 75 -6.06 -2.84 -8.56
N ILE A 76 -5.12 -3.45 -7.84
CA ILE A 76 -4.97 -3.34 -6.40
C ILE A 76 -3.52 -2.97 -6.09
N LEU A 77 -3.32 -1.77 -5.56
CA LEU A 77 -2.02 -1.33 -5.05
C LEU A 77 -1.94 -1.61 -3.56
N MET A 78 -0.93 -2.37 -3.13
CA MET A 78 -0.62 -2.65 -1.74
C MET A 78 0.66 -1.94 -1.33
N THR A 79 0.56 -1.05 -0.35
CA THR A 79 1.69 -0.31 0.23
C THR A 79 1.73 -0.50 1.73
N HIS A 80 2.89 -0.31 2.37
CA HIS A 80 2.93 -0.35 3.83
C HIS A 80 2.27 0.90 4.44
N GLY A 81 2.74 2.08 4.03
CA GLY A 81 2.23 3.37 4.48
C GLY A 81 1.14 3.97 3.57
N PRO A 82 0.34 4.92 4.09
CA PRO A 82 -0.76 5.52 3.33
C PRO A 82 -0.31 6.56 2.29
N ALA A 83 -1.18 6.79 1.30
CA ALA A 83 -1.12 7.98 0.46
C ALA A 83 -1.52 9.23 1.26
N HIS A 84 -0.93 10.40 0.95
CA HIS A 84 -1.21 11.62 1.70
C HIS A 84 -2.71 11.95 1.72
N GLY A 85 -3.23 12.26 2.91
CA GLY A 85 -4.63 12.58 3.10
C GLY A 85 -5.57 11.37 3.18
N LYS A 86 -5.09 10.14 2.97
CA LYS A 86 -5.92 8.93 2.86
C LYS A 86 -5.59 7.94 3.98
N GLY A 87 -6.33 7.98 5.08
CA GLY A 87 -6.09 7.13 6.25
C GLY A 87 -4.75 7.40 6.93
N ASP A 88 -4.25 8.64 6.88
CA ASP A 88 -2.90 9.01 7.31
C ASP A 88 -2.82 10.01 8.46
N LEU A 89 -3.97 10.34 9.07
CA LEU A 89 -4.05 11.29 10.18
C LEU A 89 -3.59 10.62 11.47
N CYS A 90 -2.51 11.13 12.06
CA CYS A 90 -1.95 10.65 13.31
C CYS A 90 -2.65 11.30 14.51
N SER A 91 -2.58 10.67 15.69
CA SER A 91 -3.15 11.19 16.95
C SER A 91 -2.64 12.58 17.35
N HIS A 92 -1.45 12.98 16.93
CA HIS A 92 -0.88 14.31 17.16
C HIS A 92 -1.35 15.39 16.16
N GLY A 93 -2.30 15.05 15.27
CA GLY A 93 -2.90 15.96 14.28
C GLY A 93 -2.10 16.17 13.00
N GLY A 94 -0.92 15.56 12.87
CA GLY A 94 -0.14 15.57 11.62
C GLY A 94 -0.54 14.45 10.66
N ARG A 95 0.02 14.50 9.45
CA ARG A 95 -0.21 13.52 8.39
C ARG A 95 1.09 12.82 8.03
N ALA A 96 1.05 11.50 7.94
CA ALA A 96 2.20 10.66 7.62
C ALA A 96 2.20 10.11 6.19
N GLY A 97 1.14 10.37 5.41
CA GLY A 97 1.01 9.80 4.08
C GLY A 97 1.90 10.48 3.05
N CYS A 98 2.26 9.73 2.01
CA CYS A 98 3.14 10.20 0.94
C CYS A 98 2.38 10.98 -0.15
N PRO A 99 2.75 12.24 -0.45
CA PRO A 99 2.13 13.01 -1.55
C PRO A 99 2.39 12.40 -2.94
N ASP A 100 3.61 11.93 -3.18
CA ASP A 100 4.00 11.31 -4.45
C ASP A 100 3.23 10.01 -4.70
N LEU A 101 2.93 9.24 -3.64
CA LEU A 101 2.09 8.03 -3.74
C LEU A 101 0.65 8.39 -4.12
N LEU A 102 0.09 9.44 -3.52
CA LEU A 102 -1.25 9.93 -3.88
C LEU A 102 -1.30 10.34 -5.35
N GLN A 103 -0.29 11.04 -5.83
CA GLN A 103 -0.17 11.42 -7.23
C GLN A 103 -0.11 10.18 -8.14
N ALA A 104 0.75 9.22 -7.82
CA ALA A 104 0.89 7.99 -8.62
C ALA A 104 -0.41 7.18 -8.70
N VAL A 105 -1.17 7.11 -7.60
CA VAL A 105 -2.49 6.47 -7.53
C VAL A 105 -3.49 7.18 -8.44
N ARG A 106 -3.55 8.52 -8.39
CA ARG A 106 -4.47 9.33 -9.20
C ARG A 106 -4.17 9.24 -10.70
N GLU A 107 -2.90 9.36 -11.08
CA GLU A 107 -2.44 9.28 -12.48
C GLU A 107 -2.82 7.95 -13.13
N ARG A 108 -2.84 6.87 -12.34
CA ARG A 108 -3.19 5.52 -12.79
C ARG A 108 -4.67 5.20 -12.61
N ALA A 109 -5.43 6.06 -11.93
CA ALA A 109 -6.79 5.79 -11.50
C ALA A 109 -6.94 4.40 -10.86
N VAL A 110 -6.02 4.05 -9.95
CA VAL A 110 -5.98 2.71 -9.33
C VAL A 110 -7.32 2.41 -8.65
N PRO A 111 -8.01 1.30 -8.97
CA PRO A 111 -9.31 1.00 -8.36
C PRO A 111 -9.27 0.87 -6.84
N VAL A 112 -8.24 0.21 -6.30
CA VAL A 112 -8.08 0.01 -4.85
C VAL A 112 -6.64 0.30 -4.42
N ALA A 113 -6.47 1.19 -3.44
CA ALA A 113 -5.20 1.47 -2.78
C ALA A 113 -5.27 1.03 -1.31
N LEU A 114 -4.54 -0.03 -0.97
CA LEU A 114 -4.45 -0.64 0.35
C LEU A 114 -3.18 -0.19 1.06
N CYS A 115 -3.32 0.16 2.33
CA CYS A 115 -2.22 0.50 3.23
C CYS A 115 -2.50 0.01 4.65
N GLY A 116 -1.53 0.25 5.54
CA GLY A 116 -1.68 0.14 6.98
C GLY A 116 -0.84 1.21 7.66
N HIS A 117 0.04 0.76 8.57
CA HIS A 117 1.04 1.56 9.29
C HIS A 117 0.47 2.59 10.28
N ILE A 118 -0.45 3.46 9.85
CA ILE A 118 -1.08 4.47 10.70
C ILE A 118 -2.31 3.87 11.36
N HIS A 119 -2.14 3.35 12.58
CA HIS A 119 -3.18 2.63 13.31
C HIS A 119 -4.44 3.47 13.57
N GLU A 120 -4.27 4.77 13.82
CA GLU A 120 -5.36 5.72 14.01
C GLU A 120 -6.17 5.99 12.74
N GLY A 121 -5.57 5.71 11.58
CA GLY A 121 -6.16 5.96 10.27
C GLY A 121 -7.01 4.81 9.72
N PHE A 122 -7.23 3.75 10.50
CA PHE A 122 -8.05 2.59 10.09
C PHE A 122 -9.39 3.02 9.50
N GLY A 123 -9.72 2.51 8.31
CA GLY A 123 -10.98 2.81 7.65
C GLY A 123 -10.91 2.80 6.13
N VAL A 124 -11.99 3.26 5.52
CA VAL A 124 -12.21 3.28 4.07
C VAL A 124 -12.62 4.68 3.64
N GLU A 125 -12.02 5.17 2.56
CA GLU A 125 -12.37 6.42 1.90
C GLU A 125 -12.49 6.18 0.39
N ARG A 126 -13.38 6.91 -0.29
CA ARG A 126 -13.48 6.90 -1.76
C ARG A 126 -13.17 8.27 -2.33
N GLU A 127 -12.34 8.30 -3.36
CA GLU A 127 -12.06 9.50 -4.15
C GLU A 127 -12.10 9.12 -5.64
N GLY A 128 -13.10 9.64 -6.35
CA GLY A 128 -13.32 9.30 -7.76
C GLY A 128 -13.49 7.78 -7.94
N PRO A 129 -12.72 7.14 -8.85
CA PRO A 129 -12.79 5.69 -9.07
C PRO A 129 -12.04 4.87 -8.01
N THR A 130 -11.25 5.51 -7.15
CA THR A 130 -10.35 4.84 -6.22
C THR A 130 -10.99 4.67 -4.85
N THR A 131 -10.90 3.46 -4.31
CA THR A 131 -11.17 3.16 -2.90
C THR A 131 -9.84 3.06 -2.15
N PHE A 132 -9.61 3.97 -1.21
CA PHE A 132 -8.47 3.95 -0.29
C PHE A 132 -8.87 3.20 0.98
N ILE A 133 -8.02 2.28 1.42
CA ILE A 133 -8.27 1.44 2.57
C ILE A 133 -7.01 1.43 3.44
N ASN A 134 -7.16 1.86 4.69
CA ASN A 134 -6.17 1.59 5.73
C ASN A 134 -6.67 0.42 6.57
N ALA A 135 -6.00 -0.73 6.41
CA ALA A 135 -6.36 -2.01 7.01
C ALA A 135 -5.55 -2.32 8.28
N SER A 136 -5.06 -1.29 8.99
CA SER A 136 -4.31 -1.47 10.24
C SER A 136 -5.15 -2.24 11.27
N THR A 137 -4.81 -3.52 11.51
CA THR A 137 -5.50 -4.38 12.48
C THR A 137 -5.25 -3.92 13.91
N CYS A 138 -4.04 -3.44 14.19
CA CYS A 138 -3.67 -2.93 15.50
C CYS A 138 -4.18 -1.51 15.71
N THR A 139 -4.62 -1.21 16.93
CA THR A 139 -4.92 0.16 17.37
C THR A 139 -3.65 0.87 17.85
N LEU A 140 -3.76 2.15 18.21
CA LEU A 140 -2.66 2.92 18.80
C LEU A 140 -2.09 2.27 20.08
N GLN A 141 -2.87 1.45 20.78
CA GLN A 141 -2.44 0.69 21.95
C GLN A 141 -1.84 -0.69 21.60
N TYR A 142 -1.54 -0.93 20.31
CA TYR A 142 -1.01 -2.18 19.78
C TYR A 142 -1.90 -3.41 20.06
N GLN A 143 -3.21 -3.19 20.19
CA GLN A 143 -4.19 -4.26 20.34
C GLN A 143 -4.80 -4.59 18.97
N PRO A 144 -4.87 -5.86 18.55
CA PRO A 144 -5.37 -6.27 17.24
C PRO A 144 -6.91 -6.28 17.18
N ASN A 145 -7.51 -5.13 17.45
CA ASN A 145 -8.95 -5.00 17.67
C ASN A 145 -9.72 -4.46 16.45
N ASN A 146 -9.04 -3.88 15.47
CA ASN A 146 -9.73 -3.41 14.27
C ASN A 146 -10.13 -4.62 13.42
N PRO A 147 -11.41 -4.75 13.03
CA PRO A 147 -11.88 -5.90 12.27
C PRO A 147 -11.30 -5.88 10.84
N PRO A 148 -11.21 -7.06 10.18
CA PRO A 148 -10.91 -7.10 8.76
C PRO A 148 -11.89 -6.26 7.94
N ILE A 149 -11.37 -5.49 6.99
CA ILE A 149 -12.18 -4.75 6.01
C ILE A 149 -12.45 -5.67 4.83
N VAL A 150 -13.73 -5.88 4.53
CA VAL A 150 -14.18 -6.62 3.35
C VAL A 150 -14.63 -5.60 2.31
N PHE A 151 -14.17 -5.75 1.08
CA PHE A 151 -14.56 -4.91 -0.05
C PHE A 151 -14.81 -5.76 -1.29
N ASP A 152 -15.68 -5.26 -2.16
CA ASP A 152 -16.02 -5.89 -3.43
C ASP A 152 -15.37 -5.13 -4.59
N LEU A 153 -14.95 -5.87 -5.61
CA LEU A 153 -14.56 -5.34 -6.91
C LEU A 153 -15.44 -5.93 -8.01
N PRO A 154 -15.66 -5.20 -9.12
CA PRO A 154 -16.23 -5.80 -10.32
C PRO A 154 -15.38 -6.99 -10.77
N PRO A 155 -15.95 -7.92 -11.56
CA PRO A 155 -15.17 -8.97 -12.20
C PRO A 155 -13.95 -8.40 -12.94
N ALA A 156 -12.82 -9.10 -12.86
CA ALA A 156 -11.54 -8.61 -13.36
C ALA A 156 -11.58 -8.24 -14.85
N GLU A 157 -12.32 -9.00 -15.66
CA GLU A 157 -12.51 -8.71 -17.08
C GLU A 157 -13.24 -7.38 -17.33
N GLN A 158 -14.16 -7.00 -16.43
CA GLN A 158 -14.87 -5.72 -16.52
C GLN A 158 -13.94 -4.57 -16.15
N LEU A 159 -13.14 -4.71 -15.09
CA LEU A 159 -12.11 -3.71 -14.73
C LEU A 159 -11.09 -3.51 -15.85
N ALA A 160 -10.65 -4.59 -16.49
CA ALA A 160 -9.78 -4.51 -17.67
C ALA A 160 -10.44 -3.75 -18.83
N ALA A 161 -11.71 -4.06 -19.13
CA ALA A 161 -12.47 -3.37 -20.17
C ALA A 161 -12.65 -1.88 -19.89
N PHE A 162 -13.02 -1.50 -18.66
CA PHE A 162 -13.16 -0.10 -18.26
C PHE A 162 -11.87 0.70 -18.48
N ARG A 163 -10.72 0.12 -18.12
CA ARG A 163 -9.41 0.74 -18.36
C ARG A 163 -9.11 0.91 -19.85
N ALA A 164 -9.32 -0.14 -20.64
CA ALA A 164 -9.11 -0.08 -22.09
C ALA A 164 -9.94 1.04 -22.74
N THR A 165 -11.20 1.21 -22.33
CA THR A 165 -12.05 2.30 -22.83
C THR A 165 -11.58 3.69 -22.37
N ALA A 166 -11.11 3.82 -21.13
CA ALA A 166 -10.59 5.09 -20.61
C ALA A 166 -9.28 5.51 -21.31
N THR A 167 -8.37 4.55 -21.56
CA THR A 167 -7.14 4.80 -22.33
C THR A 167 -7.43 5.19 -23.77
N ALA A 168 -8.38 4.50 -24.43
CA ALA A 168 -8.77 4.84 -25.80
C ALA A 168 -9.40 6.25 -25.91
N ALA A 169 -10.16 6.68 -24.90
CA ALA A 169 -10.75 8.02 -24.85
C ALA A 169 -9.72 9.14 -24.55
N ALA A 170 -8.56 8.80 -23.98
CA ALA A 170 -7.49 9.74 -23.63
C ALA A 170 -6.39 9.87 -24.69
N ALA A 171 -6.41 9.05 -25.76
CA ALA A 171 -5.45 9.15 -26.85
C ALA A 171 -5.72 10.42 -27.69
N PRO A 172 -4.71 11.26 -27.98
CA PRO A 172 -4.91 12.44 -28.81
C PRO A 172 -5.30 12.04 -30.24
N SER A 173 -6.29 12.72 -30.79
CA SER A 173 -6.73 12.63 -32.19
C SER A 173 -5.66 13.07 -33.18
#